data_AF-A0A0J8J8Y0-F1
#
_entry.id   AF-A0A0J8J8Y0-F1
#
_cell.length_a   1.000
_cell.length_b   1.000
_cell.length_c   1.000
_cell.angle_alpha   90.00
_cell.angle_beta   90.00
_cell.angle_gamma   90.00
#
_symmetry.space_group_name_H-M   'P 1'
#
loop_
_entity.id
_entity.type
_entity.pdbx_description
1 polymer ?
#
loop_
_entity_poly.entity_id
_entity_poly.type
_entity_poly.pdbx_seq_one_letter_code
_entity_poly.pdbx_strand_id
1 'polypeptide(L)'
;MNPIPIVHEPMYMTLYVLIIIAVFFVALFQVLSRYTFNYMGKIFIGLTFLSLLFLFIYELETAFLSDTTTLVFGAISIKEVFLFTHPYIFLILAVLLGGKKRN
;
A
#
# COMPACT_ATOMS: atom_id res chain seq x y z
N MET A 1 -19.20 -17.09 33.83
CA MET A 1 -18.41 -15.94 33.33
C MET A 1 -17.66 -16.44 32.12
N ASN A 2 -18.08 -16.01 30.92
CA ASN A 2 -17.44 -16.49 29.68
C ASN A 2 -16.05 -15.83 29.62
N PRO A 3 -14.94 -16.60 29.51
CA PRO A 3 -13.63 -15.98 29.37
C PRO A 3 -13.62 -15.21 28.05
N ILE A 4 -13.52 -13.89 28.13
CA ILE A 4 -13.27 -13.04 26.98
C ILE A 4 -11.92 -13.51 26.42
N PRO A 5 -11.85 -14.05 25.18
CA PRO A 5 -10.58 -14.44 24.63
C PRO A 5 -9.69 -13.20 24.56
N ILE A 6 -8.53 -13.26 25.19
CA ILE A 6 -7.50 -12.22 25.09
C ILE A 6 -6.92 -12.37 23.69
N VAL A 7 -7.43 -11.56 22.76
CA VAL A 7 -7.02 -11.55 21.35
C VAL A 7 -5.63 -10.91 21.25
N HIS A 8 -4.58 -11.72 21.33
CA HIS A 8 -3.20 -11.31 21.03
C HIS A 8 -3.00 -11.20 19.50
N GLU A 9 -3.58 -10.18 18.86
CA GLU A 9 -3.51 -10.04 17.39
C GLU A 9 -2.87 -8.76 16.80
N PRO A 10 -2.39 -7.74 17.54
CA PRO A 10 -1.86 -6.55 16.86
C PRO A 10 -0.51 -6.69 16.17
N MET A 11 0.41 -7.47 16.75
CA MET A 11 1.82 -7.45 16.34
C MET A 11 2.04 -8.20 15.00
N TYR A 12 1.31 -9.29 14.79
CA TYR A 12 1.38 -10.07 13.55
C TYR A 12 0.77 -9.32 12.36
N MET A 13 -0.33 -8.59 12.56
CA MET A 13 -0.91 -7.72 11.51
C MET A 13 0.06 -6.60 11.13
N THR A 14 0.69 -5.96 12.11
CA THR A 14 1.66 -4.89 11.87
C THR A 14 2.84 -5.40 11.03
N LEU A 15 3.42 -6.55 11.41
CA LEU A 15 4.51 -7.19 10.65
C LEU A 15 4.08 -7.55 9.22
N TYR A 16 2.87 -8.09 9.06
CA TYR A 16 2.32 -8.46 7.77
C TYR A 16 2.16 -7.25 6.83
N VAL A 17 1.61 -6.14 7.33
CA VAL A 17 1.49 -4.89 6.56
C VAL A 17 2.85 -4.34 6.17
N LEU A 18 3.83 -4.37 7.09
CA LEU A 18 5.19 -3.90 6.82
C LEU A 18 5.87 -4.72 5.71
N ILE A 19 5.66 -6.04 5.69
CA ILE A 19 6.14 -6.92 4.61
C ILE A 19 5.47 -6.55 3.28
N ILE A 20 4.15 -6.35 3.27
CA ILE A 20 3.40 -5.95 2.06
C ILE A 20 3.95 -4.64 1.49
N ILE A 21 4.14 -3.63 2.34
CA ILE A 21 4.69 -2.33 1.95
C ILE A 21 6.11 -2.50 1.38
N ALA A 22 6.97 -3.28 2.04
CA ALA A 22 8.33 -3.53 1.58
C ALA A 22 8.35 -4.22 0.19
N VAL A 23 7.53 -5.26 0.00
CA VAL A 23 7.41 -5.95 -1.30
C VAL A 23 6.94 -4.99 -2.39
N PHE A 24 5.97 -4.13 -2.09
CA PHE A 24 5.49 -3.15 -3.05
C PHE A 24 6.57 -2.14 -3.45
N PHE A 25 7.33 -1.58 -2.50
CA PHE A 25 8.41 -0.65 -2.84
C PHE A 25 9.51 -1.29 -3.69
N VAL A 26 9.86 -2.55 -3.40
CA VAL A 26 10.79 -3.32 -4.23
C VAL A 26 10.24 -3.49 -5.65
N ALA A 27 8.97 -3.85 -5.78
CA ALA A 27 8.31 -3.98 -7.09
C ALA A 27 8.28 -2.63 -7.84
N LEU A 28 7.88 -1.55 -7.17
CA LEU A 28 7.87 -0.19 -7.73
C LEU A 28 9.25 0.20 -8.26
N PHE A 29 10.31 -0.03 -7.48
CA PHE A 29 11.69 0.27 -7.89
C PHE A 29 12.13 -0.57 -9.10
N GLN A 30 11.80 -1.87 -9.13
CA GLN A 30 12.07 -2.72 -10.29
C GLN A 30 11.33 -2.23 -11.53
N VAL A 31 10.07 -1.83 -11.39
CA VAL A 31 9.24 -1.34 -12.48
C VAL A 31 9.83 -0.03 -13.04
N LEU A 32 10.18 0.93 -12.19
CA LEU A 32 10.79 2.19 -12.60
C LEU A 32 12.17 2.04 -13.26
N SER A 33 12.97 1.06 -12.82
CA SER A 33 14.31 0.82 -13.36
C SER A 33 14.32 0.02 -14.66
N ARG A 34 13.38 -0.93 -14.83
CA ARG A 34 13.40 -1.91 -15.93
C ARG A 34 12.35 -1.67 -17.02
N TYR A 35 11.38 -0.79 -16.80
CA TYR A 35 10.33 -0.52 -17.79
C TYR A 35 10.43 0.90 -18.36
N THR A 36 10.04 1.03 -19.62
CA THR A 36 9.79 2.29 -20.29
C THR A 36 8.29 2.50 -20.40
N PHE A 37 7.82 3.66 -19.97
CA PHE A 37 6.40 3.97 -19.97
C PHE A 37 6.04 4.86 -21.15
N ASN A 38 5.01 4.46 -21.90
CA ASN A 38 4.32 5.35 -22.84
C ASN A 38 3.50 6.40 -22.06
N TYR A 39 2.78 7.28 -22.77
CA TYR A 39 1.99 8.34 -22.13
C TYR A 39 0.97 7.80 -21.11
N MET A 40 0.25 6.74 -21.44
CA MET A 40 -0.70 6.10 -20.52
C MET A 40 -0.01 5.45 -19.32
N GLY A 41 1.11 4.75 -19.52
CA GLY A 41 1.89 4.17 -18.44
C GLY A 41 2.41 5.22 -17.46
N LYS A 42 2.81 6.40 -17.95
CA LYS A 42 3.20 7.53 -17.09
C LYS A 42 2.05 8.04 -16.24
N ILE A 43 0.84 8.11 -16.81
CA ILE A 43 -0.38 8.47 -16.05
C ILE A 43 -0.61 7.45 -14.93
N PHE A 44 -0.53 6.15 -15.22
CA PHE A 44 -0.73 5.11 -14.22
C PHE A 44 0.36 5.09 -13.13
N ILE A 45 1.62 5.34 -13.48
CA ILE A 45 2.67 5.57 -12.46
C ILE A 45 2.33 6.80 -11.61
N GLY A 46 1.87 7.89 -12.23
CA GLY A 46 1.42 9.08 -11.50
C GLY A 46 0.27 8.77 -10.53
N LEU A 47 -0.74 8.02 -10.98
CA LEU A 47 -1.86 7.56 -10.15
C LEU A 47 -1.40 6.62 -9.04
N THR A 48 -0.38 5.81 -9.27
CA THR A 48 0.27 4.97 -8.25
C THR A 48 0.82 5.84 -7.13
N PHE A 49 1.60 6.88 -7.48
CA PHE A 49 2.13 7.83 -6.49
C PHE A 49 1.04 8.64 -5.79
N LEU A 50 0.02 9.08 -6.52
CA LEU A 50 -1.11 9.81 -5.96
C LEU A 50 -1.85 8.94 -4.93
N SER A 51 -2.09 7.67 -5.26
CA SER A 51 -2.73 6.72 -4.36
C SER A 51 -1.88 6.45 -3.11
N LEU A 52 -0.56 6.37 -3.23
CA LEU A 52 0.35 6.25 -2.08
C LEU A 52 0.30 7.50 -1.19
N LEU A 53 0.21 8.69 -1.79
CA LEU A 53 0.08 9.94 -1.06
C LEU A 53 -1.24 10.00 -0.28
N PHE A 54 -2.36 9.64 -0.92
CA PHE A 54 -3.65 9.54 -0.23
C PHE A 54 -3.63 8.54 0.92
N LEU A 55 -2.98 7.38 0.71
CA LEU A 55 -2.81 6.39 1.76
C LEU A 55 -1.98 6.93 2.91
N PHE A 56 -0.88 7.63 2.62
CA PHE A 56 -0.06 8.26 3.65
C PHE A 56 -0.83 9.33 4.44
N ILE A 57 -1.61 10.18 3.77
CA ILE A 57 -2.46 11.19 4.44
C ILE A 57 -3.51 10.51 5.31
N TYR A 58 -4.14 9.44 4.83
CA TYR A 58 -5.14 8.69 5.57
C TYR A 58 -4.56 8.06 6.85
N GLU A 59 -3.41 7.40 6.75
CA GLU A 59 -2.69 6.82 7.90
C GLU A 59 -2.22 7.91 8.87
N LEU A 60 -1.80 9.07 8.36
CA LEU A 60 -1.38 10.19 9.16
C LEU A 60 -2.56 10.82 9.93
N GLU A 61 -3.70 11.04 9.26
CA GLU A 61 -4.92 11.57 9.87
C GLU A 61 -5.48 10.61 10.93
N THR A 62 -5.51 9.31 10.64
CA THR A 62 -5.94 8.29 11.60
C THR A 62 -5.01 8.21 12.82
N ALA A 63 -3.69 8.32 12.61
CA ALA A 63 -2.71 8.39 13.70
C ALA A 63 -2.86 9.65 14.57
N PHE A 64 -3.23 10.79 13.99
CA PHE A 64 -3.46 12.04 14.74
C PHE A 64 -4.81 12.05 15.49
N LEU A 65 -5.84 11.40 14.94
CA LEU A 65 -7.16 11.32 15.55
C LEU A 65 -7.28 10.19 16.59
N SER A 66 -6.41 9.18 16.56
CA SER A 66 -6.38 8.17 17.60
C SER A 66 -5.63 8.68 18.83
N ASP A 67 -6.37 9.15 19.84
CA ASP A 67 -5.86 9.47 21.20
C ASP A 67 -5.21 8.28 21.92
N THR A 68 -5.13 7.13 21.25
CA THR A 68 -4.46 5.92 21.70
C THR A 68 -3.37 5.58 20.70
N THR A 69 -2.12 5.58 21.14
CA THR A 69 -0.94 5.05 20.44
C THR A 69 -1.03 3.54 20.14
N THR A 70 -2.22 2.96 20.26
CA THR A 70 -2.48 1.56 20.02
C THR A 70 -2.77 1.36 18.53
N LEU A 71 -1.65 1.22 17.82
CA LEU A 71 -1.51 0.56 16.52
C LEU A 71 -1.99 1.41 15.36
N VAL A 72 -1.00 2.03 14.70
CA VAL A 72 -1.08 2.59 13.34
C VAL A 72 -1.75 1.60 12.36
N PHE A 73 -1.78 0.30 12.69
CA PHE A 73 -2.52 -0.73 11.95
C PHE A 73 -3.43 -1.52 12.91
N GLY A 74 -4.47 -0.85 13.42
CA GLY A 74 -5.59 -1.51 14.11
C GLY A 74 -6.32 -2.51 13.21
N ALA A 75 -7.51 -2.97 13.62
CA ALA A 75 -8.29 -3.91 12.82
C ALA A 75 -8.52 -3.35 11.40
N ILE A 76 -7.82 -3.93 10.41
CA ILE A 76 -7.82 -3.42 9.04
C ILE A 76 -9.24 -3.45 8.51
N SER A 77 -9.81 -2.29 8.23
CA SER A 77 -11.17 -2.22 7.69
C SER A 77 -11.17 -2.57 6.19
N ILE A 78 -12.31 -3.05 5.67
CA ILE A 78 -12.46 -3.33 4.23
C ILE A 78 -12.09 -2.11 3.38
N LYS A 79 -12.36 -0.89 3.87
CA LYS A 79 -12.02 0.36 3.19
C LYS A 79 -10.51 0.55 3.04
N GLU A 80 -9.75 0.24 4.08
CA GLU A 80 -8.29 0.26 4.04
C GLU A 80 -7.76 -0.75 3.03
N VAL A 81 -8.27 -1.99 3.02
CA VAL A 81 -7.88 -3.01 2.02
C VAL A 81 -8.09 -2.48 0.60
N PHE A 82 -9.24 -1.87 0.33
CA PHE A 82 -9.47 -1.23 -0.98
C PHE A 82 -8.44 -0.14 -1.24
N LEU A 83 -8.20 0.79 -0.31
CA LEU A 83 -7.22 1.86 -0.47
C LEU A 83 -5.81 1.33 -0.75
N PHE A 84 -5.39 0.28 -0.03
CA PHE A 84 -4.11 -0.40 -0.21
C PHE A 84 -3.98 -1.09 -1.57
N THR A 85 -5.06 -1.54 -2.21
CA THR A 85 -5.00 -2.24 -3.50
C THR A 85 -4.85 -1.32 -4.73
N HIS A 86 -5.29 -0.06 -4.64
CA HIS A 86 -5.23 0.89 -5.76
C HIS A 86 -3.80 1.13 -6.30
N PRO A 87 -2.77 1.35 -5.47
CA PRO A 87 -1.40 1.48 -5.95
C PRO A 87 -0.92 0.26 -6.74
N TYR A 88 -1.32 -0.96 -6.33
CA TYR A 88 -0.94 -2.19 -7.04
C TYR A 88 -1.61 -2.29 -8.40
N ILE A 89 -2.90 -1.98 -8.47
CA ILE A 89 -3.66 -2.02 -9.74
C ILE A 89 -3.04 -1.03 -10.73
N PHE A 90 -2.77 0.20 -10.30
CA PHE A 90 -2.16 1.21 -11.17
C PHE A 90 -0.74 0.82 -11.59
N LEU A 91 0.07 0.25 -10.67
CA LEU A 91 1.41 -0.23 -11.00
C LEU A 91 1.36 -1.37 -12.03
N ILE A 92 0.45 -2.34 -11.87
CA ILE A 92 0.28 -3.45 -12.82
C ILE A 92 -0.16 -2.91 -14.18
N LEU A 93 -1.13 -2.00 -14.23
CA LEU A 93 -1.57 -1.38 -15.48
C LEU A 93 -0.44 -0.60 -16.17
N ALA A 94 0.38 0.12 -15.39
CA ALA A 94 1.56 0.81 -15.92
C ALA A 94 2.57 -0.16 -16.55
N VAL A 95 2.77 -1.33 -15.93
CA VAL A 95 3.65 -2.39 -16.44
C VAL A 95 3.10 -3.02 -17.70
N LEU A 96 1.80 -3.34 -17.73
CA LEU A 96 1.13 -3.95 -18.88
C LEU A 96 1.13 -3.04 -20.11
N LEU A 97 1.04 -1.73 -19.91
CA LEU A 97 1.08 -0.72 -20.97
C LEU A 97 2.51 -0.24 -21.29
N GLY A 98 3.48 -0.59 -20.44
CA GLY A 98 4.88 -0.25 -20.59
C GLY A 98 5.64 -1.25 -21.47
N GLY A 99 6.71 -0.79 -22.10
CA GLY A 99 7.69 -1.66 -22.74
C GLY A 99 8.77 -2.06 -21.74
N LYS A 100 9.35 -3.26 -21.87
CA LYS A 100 10.59 -3.56 -21.15
C LYS A 100 11.72 -2.71 -21.74
N LYS A 101 12.47 -2.01 -20.89
CA LYS A 101 13.64 -1.24 -21.32
C LYS A 101 14.65 -2.23 -21.91
N ARG A 102 14.91 -2.12 -23.22
CA ARG A 102 15.94 -2.91 -23.89
C ARG A 102 17.29 -2.30 -23.47
N ASN A 103 17.94 -2.95 -22.49
CA ASN A 103 19.33 -2.66 -22.14
C ASN A 103 20.22 -2.91 -23.36
#